data_AF-A0A2P4Y202-F1
#
_entry.id   AF-A0A2P4Y202-F1
#
_cell.length_a   1.000
_cell.length_b   1.000
_cell.length_c   1.000
_cell.angle_alpha   90.00
_cell.angle_beta   90.00
_cell.angle_gamma   90.00
#
_symmetry.space_group_name_H-M   'P 1'
#
loop_
_entity.id
_entity.type
_entity.pdbx_description
1 polymer ?
#
loop_
_entity_poly.entity_id
_entity_poly.type
_entity_poly.pdbx_seq_one_letter_code
_entity_poly.pdbx_strand_id
1 'polypeptide(L)'
;MSRILAAYEEGDIGVTRRESHSLKGSSAYVAAMRVSKAAFRVQVACEQLQQCQSEVGTEQQPTALADAAAMLSLKQSLDDSITLLKKEHRHLRGYLRRNFEFRDLTRSGSASAAAALRSQGSAQDRANGPIPTAMYD
;
A
#
# COMPACT_ATOMS: atom_id res chain seq x y z
N MET A 1 4.25 -5.03 9.94
CA MET A 1 3.24 -3.96 9.98
C MET A 1 2.58 -3.86 11.35
N SER A 2 1.94 -4.91 11.87
CA SER A 2 1.34 -4.91 13.22
C SER A 2 2.32 -4.48 14.31
N ARG A 3 3.54 -5.03 14.31
CA ARG A 3 4.60 -4.66 15.27
C ARG A 3 4.99 -3.18 15.22
N ILE A 4 5.04 -2.59 14.03
CA ILE A 4 5.34 -1.15 13.86
C ILE A 4 4.22 -0.32 14.49
N LEU A 5 2.96 -0.69 14.25
CA LEU A 5 1.81 0.05 14.77
C LEU A 5 1.71 -0.07 16.29
N ALA A 6 1.88 -1.27 16.86
CA ALA A 6 1.87 -1.46 18.30
C ALA A 6 2.97 -0.64 18.99
N ALA A 7 4.22 -0.72 18.48
CA ALA A 7 5.33 0.06 19.02
C ALA A 7 5.09 1.59 18.90
N TYR A 8 4.51 2.04 17.79
CA TYR A 8 4.17 3.44 17.60
C TYR A 8 3.07 3.90 18.57
N GLU A 9 2.03 3.08 18.79
CA GLU A 9 0.96 3.35 19.76
C GLU A 9 1.47 3.38 21.21
N GLU A 10 2.47 2.56 21.54
CA GLU A 10 3.16 2.55 22.83
C GLU A 10 4.20 3.68 22.98
N GLY A 11 4.49 4.43 21.92
CA GLY A 11 5.51 5.47 21.91
C GLY A 11 6.95 4.96 21.87
N ASP A 12 7.17 3.67 21.58
CA ASP A 12 8.51 3.09 21.43
C ASP A 12 9.08 3.43 20.05
N ILE A 13 9.73 4.60 19.98
CA ILE A 13 10.37 5.12 18.76
C ILE A 13 11.52 4.20 18.30
N GLY A 14 12.23 3.54 19.23
CA GLY A 14 13.37 2.68 18.90
C GLY A 14 12.94 1.41 18.17
N VAL A 15 11.89 0.75 18.66
CA VAL A 15 11.27 -0.41 18.01
C VAL A 15 10.61 0.01 16.70
N THR A 16 9.85 1.11 16.69
CA THR A 16 9.20 1.64 15.49
C THR A 16 10.19 1.85 14.35
N ARG A 17 11.36 2.45 14.66
CA ARG A 17 12.46 2.63 13.70
C ARG A 17 13.00 1.31 13.18
N ARG A 18 13.37 0.39 14.07
CA ARG A 18 14.02 -0.89 13.71
C ARG A 18 13.10 -1.76 12.86
N GLU A 19 11.84 -1.89 13.25
CA GLU A 19 10.86 -2.67 12.50
C GLU A 19 10.56 -2.02 11.14
N SER A 20 10.55 -0.69 11.05
CA SER A 20 10.41 0.03 9.78
C SER A 20 11.62 -0.17 8.86
N HIS A 21 12.84 -0.19 9.40
CA HIS A 21 14.05 -0.51 8.64
C HIS A 21 13.99 -1.94 8.06
N SER A 22 13.57 -2.91 8.87
CA SER A 22 13.37 -4.29 8.41
C SER A 22 12.28 -4.39 7.33
N LEU A 23 11.16 -3.69 7.51
CA LEU A 23 10.08 -3.63 6.52
C LEU A 23 10.56 -2.99 5.20
N LYS A 24 11.39 -1.94 5.26
CA LYS A 24 11.99 -1.31 4.08
C LYS A 24 12.77 -2.33 3.25
N GLY A 25 13.66 -3.09 3.88
CA GLY A 25 14.48 -4.12 3.19
C GLY A 25 13.63 -5.23 2.59
N SER A 26 12.74 -5.82 3.40
CA SER A 26 11.88 -6.93 2.95
C SER A 26 10.89 -6.53 1.84
N SER A 27 10.29 -5.34 1.93
CA SER A 27 9.40 -4.83 0.86
C SER A 27 10.15 -4.43 -0.41
N ALA A 28 11.39 -3.94 -0.29
CA ALA A 28 12.22 -3.67 -1.47
C ALA A 28 12.59 -4.95 -2.22
N TYR A 29 12.93 -6.01 -1.47
CA TYR A 29 13.27 -7.32 -2.04
C TYR A 29 12.17 -7.89 -2.93
N VAL A 30 10.90 -7.71 -2.56
CA VAL A 30 9.74 -8.16 -3.34
C VAL A 30 9.18 -7.09 -4.29
N ALA A 31 9.97 -6.06 -4.59
CA ALA A 31 9.59 -4.93 -5.45
C ALA A 31 8.33 -4.15 -5.01
N ALA A 32 7.93 -4.24 -3.73
CA ALA A 32 6.84 -3.44 -3.15
C ALA A 32 7.32 -2.00 -2.83
N MET A 33 7.76 -1.28 -3.86
CA MET A 33 8.48 0.00 -3.76
C MET A 33 7.75 1.08 -2.96
N ARG A 34 6.42 1.19 -3.10
CA ARG A 34 5.64 2.20 -2.35
C ARG A 34 5.66 1.95 -0.85
N VAL A 35 5.58 0.68 -0.43
CA VAL A 35 5.70 0.29 0.98
C VAL A 35 7.11 0.52 1.49
N SER A 36 8.14 0.18 0.68
CA SER A 36 9.54 0.41 1.05
C SER A 36 9.85 1.90 1.29
N LYS A 37 9.40 2.77 0.37
CA LYS A 37 9.53 4.24 0.52
C LYS A 37 8.78 4.78 1.73
N ALA A 38 7.57 4.29 2.00
CA ALA A 38 6.81 4.71 3.18
C ALA A 38 7.49 4.25 4.49
N ALA A 39 8.02 3.02 4.53
CA ALA A 39 8.74 2.50 5.68
C ALA A 39 10.06 3.26 5.91
N PHE A 40 10.75 3.67 4.84
CA PHE A 40 11.92 4.54 4.94
C PHE A 40 11.58 5.90 5.57
N ARG A 41 10.45 6.52 5.20
CA ARG A 41 10.01 7.78 5.83
C ARG A 41 9.79 7.64 7.34
N VAL A 42 9.15 6.55 7.76
CA VAL A 42 8.97 6.25 9.21
C VAL A 42 10.33 6.09 9.90
N GLN A 43 11.26 5.35 9.29
CA GLN A 43 12.62 5.18 9.81
C GLN A 43 13.31 6.54 10.04
N VAL A 44 13.31 7.41 9.03
CA VAL A 44 13.97 8.73 9.10
C VAL A 44 13.29 9.64 10.13
N ALA A 45 11.96 9.68 10.16
CA ALA A 45 11.24 10.48 11.16
C ALA A 45 11.57 10.05 12.60
N CYS A 46 11.70 8.73 12.83
CA CYS A 46 12.15 8.21 14.13
C CYS A 46 13.61 8.61 14.45
N GLU A 47 14.51 8.53 13.47
CA GLU A 47 15.92 8.94 13.65
C GLU A 47 16.04 10.42 14.02
N GLN A 48 15.28 11.29 13.36
CA GLN A 48 15.23 12.72 13.67
C GLN A 48 14.67 12.99 15.06
N LEU A 49 13.60 12.27 15.46
CA LEU A 49 13.05 12.37 16.82
C LEU A 49 14.04 11.91 17.90
N GLN A 50 14.84 10.89 17.63
CA GLN A 50 15.85 10.39 18.56
C GLN A 50 17.03 11.35 18.69
N GLN A 51 17.48 11.93 17.58
CA GLN A 51 18.53 12.96 17.57
C GLN A 51 18.09 14.19 18.38
N CYS A 52 16.90 14.71 18.10
CA CYS A 52 16.35 15.87 18.81
C CYS A 52 16.17 15.61 20.32
N GLN A 53 15.76 14.40 20.72
CA GLN A 53 15.67 14.03 22.14
C GLN A 53 17.04 13.94 22.84
N SER A 54 18.07 13.52 22.12
CA SER A 54 19.42 13.37 22.67
C SER A 54 20.08 14.74 22.89
N GLU A 55 19.86 15.68 21.96
CA GLU A 55 20.42 17.03 22.01
C GLU A 55 19.87 17.87 23.17
N VAL A 56 18.56 17.72 23.47
CA VAL A 56 17.88 18.41 24.59
C VAL A 56 18.43 17.97 25.96
N GLY A 57 19.10 16.82 26.06
CA GLY A 57 19.65 16.29 27.31
C GLY A 57 21.02 16.86 27.72
N THR A 58 21.72 17.57 26.82
CA THR A 58 23.17 17.83 27.01
C THR A 58 23.58 19.29 27.21
N GLU A 59 22.88 20.31 26.71
CA GLU A 59 23.40 21.69 26.75
C GLU A 59 22.30 22.75 26.99
N GLN A 60 22.71 23.86 27.59
CA GLN A 60 21.92 24.92 28.21
C GLN A 60 20.94 25.66 27.26
N GLN A 61 19.77 26.00 27.82
CA GLN A 61 18.64 26.74 27.24
C GLN A 61 19.02 28.16 26.77
N PRO A 62 18.39 28.67 25.69
CA PRO A 62 17.36 29.71 25.88
C PRO A 62 16.08 29.57 25.02
N THR A 63 15.92 28.54 24.18
CA THR A 63 14.79 28.46 23.21
C THR A 63 13.87 27.26 23.41
N ALA A 64 13.50 26.97 24.67
CA ALA A 64 12.60 25.87 25.03
C ALA A 64 11.32 25.80 24.19
N LEU A 65 10.78 26.96 23.78
CA LEU A 65 9.59 27.06 22.95
C LEU A 65 9.83 26.63 21.50
N ALA A 66 11.01 26.97 20.94
CA ALA A 66 11.40 26.57 19.58
C ALA A 66 11.73 25.07 19.53
N ASP A 67 12.38 24.55 20.58
CA ASP A 67 12.69 23.12 20.71
C ASP A 67 11.41 22.29 20.87
N ALA A 68 10.44 22.79 21.63
CA ALA A 68 9.11 22.19 21.74
C ALA A 68 8.34 22.21 20.41
N ALA A 69 8.37 23.33 19.67
CA ALA A 69 7.75 23.45 18.36
C ALA A 69 8.40 22.50 17.33
N ALA A 70 9.73 22.38 17.34
CA ALA A 70 10.47 21.44 16.51
C ALA A 70 10.10 19.99 16.83
N MET A 71 10.02 19.64 18.12
CA MET A 71 9.61 18.30 18.55
C MET A 71 8.17 17.97 18.13
N LEU A 72 7.24 18.93 18.23
CA LEU A 72 5.86 18.75 17.75
C LEU A 72 5.81 18.53 16.23
N SER A 73 6.58 19.30 15.46
CA SER A 73 6.69 19.14 14.01
C SER A 73 7.24 17.76 13.63
N LEU A 74 8.27 17.28 14.34
CA LEU A 74 8.83 15.95 14.12
C LEU A 74 7.85 14.83 14.47
N LYS A 75 7.07 14.98 15.55
CA LYS A 75 5.98 14.04 15.89
C LYS A 75 4.92 14.01 14.79
N GLN A 76 4.48 15.18 14.31
CA GLN A 76 3.53 15.24 13.19
C GLN A 76 4.08 14.57 11.92
N SER A 77 5.37 14.77 11.62
CA SER A 77 6.04 14.11 10.49
C SER A 77 6.05 12.58 10.62
N LEU A 78 6.25 12.06 11.84
CA LEU A 78 6.12 10.63 12.13
C LEU A 78 4.68 10.14 11.91
N ASP A 79 3.68 10.87 12.41
CA ASP A 79 2.26 10.54 12.29
C ASP A 79 1.82 10.47 10.82
N ASP A 80 2.24 11.44 10.01
CA ASP A 80 1.99 11.49 8.58
C ASP A 80 2.65 10.31 7.86
N SER A 81 3.87 9.97 8.27
CA SER A 81 4.62 8.82 7.73
C SER A 81 3.95 7.49 8.07
N ILE A 82 3.45 7.32 9.29
CA ILE A 82 2.68 6.14 9.71
C ILE A 82 1.38 6.02 8.93
N THR A 83 0.67 7.15 8.75
CA THR A 83 -0.58 7.20 7.98
C THR A 83 -0.35 6.78 6.53
N LEU A 84 0.72 7.30 5.91
CA LEU A 84 1.11 6.90 4.56
C LEU A 84 1.46 5.41 4.50
N LEU A 85 2.25 4.88 5.45
CA LEU A 85 2.61 3.46 5.48
C LEU A 85 1.37 2.56 5.58
N LYS A 86 0.39 2.93 6.43
CA LYS A 86 -0.90 2.22 6.53
C LYS A 86 -1.65 2.19 5.20
N LYS A 87 -1.70 3.34 4.51
CA LYS A 87 -2.34 3.47 3.20
C LYS A 87 -1.66 2.58 2.16
N GLU A 88 -0.33 2.62 2.07
CA GLU A 88 0.42 1.83 1.08
C GLU A 88 0.35 0.33 1.34
N HIS A 89 0.43 -0.08 2.60
CA HIS A 89 0.24 -1.47 2.98
C HIS A 89 -1.16 -1.99 2.61
N ARG A 90 -2.20 -1.18 2.81
CA ARG A 90 -3.58 -1.52 2.42
C ARG A 90 -3.70 -1.68 0.89
N HIS A 91 -3.11 -0.78 0.11
CA HIS A 91 -3.11 -0.90 -1.34
C HIS A 91 -2.42 -2.17 -1.82
N LEU A 92 -1.25 -2.50 -1.27
CA LEU A 92 -0.53 -3.72 -1.61
C LEU A 92 -1.37 -4.95 -1.30
N ARG A 93 -1.97 -5.03 -0.11
CA ARG A 93 -2.87 -6.13 0.25
C ARG A 93 -4.04 -6.26 -0.72
N GLY A 94 -4.68 -5.15 -1.09
CA GLY A 94 -5.79 -5.16 -2.05
C GLY A 94 -5.37 -5.55 -3.46
N TYR A 95 -4.15 -5.19 -3.89
CA TYR A 95 -3.58 -5.64 -5.16
C TYR A 95 -3.32 -7.16 -5.13
N LEU A 96 -2.62 -7.64 -4.11
CA LEU A 96 -2.30 -9.07 -3.98
C LEU A 96 -3.58 -9.90 -3.91
N ARG A 97 -4.57 -9.45 -3.14
CA ARG A 97 -5.87 -10.10 -3.05
C ARG A 97 -6.53 -10.27 -4.42
N ARG A 98 -6.67 -9.19 -5.19
CA ARG A 98 -7.36 -9.22 -6.49
C ARG A 98 -6.66 -10.06 -7.56
N ASN A 99 -5.33 -10.20 -7.49
CA ASN A 99 -4.55 -10.86 -8.53
C ASN A 99 -4.11 -12.29 -8.14
N PHE A 100 -4.09 -12.61 -6.84
CA PHE A 100 -3.59 -13.88 -6.31
C PHE A 100 -4.57 -14.57 -5.37
N GLU A 101 -5.79 -14.04 -5.16
CA GLU A 101 -6.88 -14.90 -4.69
C GLU A 101 -7.15 -15.93 -5.79
N PHE A 102 -6.62 -17.14 -5.59
CA PHE A 102 -7.07 -18.30 -6.32
C PHE A 102 -8.55 -18.46 -5.99
N ARG A 103 -9.42 -18.09 -6.93
CA ARG A 103 -10.84 -18.43 -6.83
C ARG A 103 -10.86 -19.94 -6.63
N ASP A 104 -11.28 -20.39 -5.46
CA ASP A 104 -11.48 -21.80 -5.18
C ASP A 104 -12.33 -22.37 -6.31
N LEU A 105 -11.68 -23.11 -7.22
CA LEU A 105 -12.31 -23.77 -8.35
C LEU A 105 -13.37 -24.79 -7.88
N THR A 106 -13.38 -25.10 -6.59
CA THR A 106 -14.38 -25.94 -5.93
C THR A 106 -15.79 -25.29 -5.86
N ARG A 107 -15.93 -23.98 -6.06
CA ARG A 107 -17.24 -23.30 -6.18
C ARG A 107 -17.63 -22.91 -7.61
N SER A 108 -16.83 -23.28 -8.61
CA SER A 108 -17.15 -23.04 -10.02
C SER A 108 -17.63 -24.30 -10.74
N GLY A 109 -18.36 -25.17 -10.04
CA GLY A 109 -18.91 -26.40 -10.60
C GLY A 109 -20.34 -26.33 -11.14
N SER A 110 -21.11 -25.24 -10.95
CA SER A 110 -22.56 -25.32 -11.26
C SER A 110 -23.27 -24.08 -11.83
N ALA A 111 -22.64 -22.90 -11.90
CA ALA A 111 -23.37 -21.68 -12.28
C ALA A 111 -23.05 -21.11 -13.67
N SER A 112 -21.83 -21.32 -14.20
CA SER A 112 -21.42 -20.62 -15.44
C SER A 112 -21.69 -21.41 -16.73
N ALA A 113 -21.79 -22.74 -16.67
CA ALA A 113 -22.12 -23.55 -17.85
C ALA A 113 -23.61 -23.43 -18.25
N ALA A 114 -24.50 -23.21 -17.29
CA ALA A 114 -25.94 -23.08 -17.53
C ALA A 114 -26.36 -21.71 -18.12
N ALA A 115 -25.49 -20.69 -18.03
CA ALA A 115 -25.75 -19.39 -18.66
C ALA A 115 -25.38 -19.41 -20.16
N ALA A 116 -24.30 -20.12 -20.53
CA ALA A 116 -23.85 -20.21 -21.92
C ALA A 116 -24.78 -21.05 -22.81
N LEU A 117 -25.48 -22.05 -22.26
CA LEU A 117 -26.37 -22.92 -23.04
C LEU A 117 -27.75 -22.28 -23.34
N ARG A 118 -28.17 -21.27 -22.57
CA ARG A 118 -29.47 -20.59 -22.78
C ARG A 118 -29.46 -19.56 -23.91
N SER A 119 -28.28 -19.18 -24.41
CA SER A 119 -28.14 -18.16 -25.46
C SER A 119 -28.07 -18.73 -26.89
N GLN A 120 -28.11 -20.05 -27.07
CA GLN A 120 -27.96 -20.69 -28.39
C GLN A 120 -29.25 -21.32 -28.94
N GLY A 121 -30.41 -20.93 -28.42
CA GLY A 121 -31.71 -21.51 -28.79
C GLY A 121 -32.66 -20.52 -29.46
N SER A 122 -32.26 -19.87 -30.56
CA SER A 122 -33.20 -19.22 -31.49
C SER A 122 -32.49 -18.81 -32.78
N ALA A 123 -32.55 -19.67 -33.78
CA ALA A 123 -32.16 -19.40 -35.17
C ALA A 123 -33.40 -19.21 -36.06
N GLN A 124 -33.19 -18.48 -37.17
CA GLN A 124 -34.07 -18.24 -38.35
C GLN A 124 -35.03 -17.04 -38.21
N ASP A 125 -35.14 -16.10 -39.17
CA ASP A 125 -35.28 -16.32 -40.62
C ASP A 125 -35.01 -15.02 -41.45
N ARG A 126 -34.35 -15.17 -42.62
CA ARG A 126 -34.28 -14.31 -43.86
C ARG A 126 -33.69 -12.87 -43.79
N ALA A 127 -33.15 -12.23 -44.83
CA ALA A 127 -33.16 -12.43 -46.30
C ALA A 127 -31.96 -11.71 -46.96
N ASN A 128 -31.65 -12.13 -48.19
CA ASN A 128 -30.64 -11.64 -49.15
C ASN A 128 -30.45 -10.11 -49.32
N GLY A 129 -29.20 -9.69 -49.55
CA GLY A 129 -28.80 -8.44 -50.19
C GLY A 129 -27.37 -8.53 -50.76
N PRO A 130 -27.03 -7.89 -51.90
CA PRO A 130 -26.03 -8.40 -52.84
C PRO A 130 -24.58 -7.91 -52.63
N ILE A 131 -23.62 -8.71 -53.14
CA ILE A 131 -22.20 -8.42 -53.45
C ILE A 131 -22.15 -8.15 -54.98
N PRO A 132 -21.27 -7.34 -55.64
CA PRO A 132 -19.84 -7.00 -55.42
C PRO A 132 -19.54 -5.49 -55.69
N THR A 133 -18.33 -4.89 -55.74
CA THR A 133 -17.06 -5.28 -56.38
C THR A 133 -15.96 -4.29 -55.96
N ALA A 134 -14.72 -4.77 -55.86
CA ALA A 134 -13.52 -3.96 -55.70
C ALA A 134 -13.24 -3.08 -56.94
N MET A 135 -12.71 -1.87 -56.73
CA MET A 135 -11.97 -1.09 -57.71
C MET A 135 -10.81 -0.41 -56.97
N TYR A 136 -9.60 -0.76 -57.40
CA TYR A 136 -8.37 -0.02 -57.14
C TYR A 136 -8.46 1.35 -57.84
N ASP A 137 -8.07 2.41 -57.13
CA ASP A 137 -7.07 3.40 -57.57
C ASP A 137 -6.61 4.23 -56.35
#